data_AF-A0A401X8I4-F1
#
_entry.id   AF-A0A401X8I4-F1
#
_cell.length_a   1.000
_cell.length_b   1.000
_cell.length_c   1.000
_cell.angle_alpha   90.00
_cell.angle_beta   90.00
_cell.angle_gamma   90.00
#
_symmetry.space_group_name_H-M   'P 1'
#
loop_
_entity.id
_entity.type
_entity.pdbx_description
1 polymer ?
#
loop_
_entity_poly.entity_id
_entity_poly.type
_entity_poly.pdbx_seq_one_letter_code
_entity_poly.pdbx_strand_id
1 'polypeptide(L)' 'MTQEILIGVERRRWSDERKLAIMAEVGVDGASVSDVARRHDLTRQHLYQWRTSFRQRLSSPD' A
#
# COMPACT_ATOMS: atom_id res chain seq x y z
N MET A 1 16.05 -7.66 -11.39
CA MET A 1 15.97 -8.02 -9.97
C MET A 1 14.63 -7.54 -9.41
N THR A 2 13.56 -8.07 -9.99
CA THR A 2 12.18 -7.86 -9.56
C THR A 2 11.98 -8.75 -8.35
N GLN A 3 11.79 -8.16 -7.17
CA GLN A 3 11.50 -8.94 -5.98
C GLN A 3 10.20 -9.71 -6.19
N GLU A 4 10.36 -11.02 -6.40
CA GLU A 4 9.34 -12.03 -6.17
C GLU A 4 8.84 -11.90 -4.74
N ILE A 5 7.58 -11.50 -4.60
CA ILE A 5 6.87 -11.52 -3.34
C ILE A 5 6.42 -12.97 -3.15
N LEU A 6 7.32 -13.80 -2.63
CA LEU A 6 7.06 -15.20 -2.35
C LEU A 6 6.81 -15.38 -0.84
N ILE A 7 5.63 -15.95 -0.56
CA ILE A 7 5.23 -16.79 0.58
C ILE A 7 4.92 -16.09 1.91
N GLY A 8 3.68 -16.29 2.43
CA GLY A 8 3.55 -16.45 3.90
C GLY A 8 2.24 -16.11 4.60
N VAL A 9 1.34 -15.30 4.04
CA VAL A 9 0.04 -15.02 4.67
C VAL A 9 -1.00 -15.02 3.57
N GLU A 10 -2.03 -15.86 3.75
CA GLU A 10 -3.24 -15.98 2.93
C GLU A 10 -3.59 -14.69 2.20
N ARG A 11 -4.06 -14.80 0.95
CA ARG A 11 -4.57 -13.71 0.09
C ARG A 11 -5.41 -12.70 0.89
N ARG A 12 -4.76 -11.77 1.59
CA ARG A 12 -5.43 -10.77 2.41
C ARG A 12 -5.98 -9.79 1.40
N ARG A 13 -7.27 -9.94 1.10
CA ARG A 13 -7.96 -9.07 0.16
C ARG A 13 -8.03 -7.69 0.80
N TRP A 14 -7.06 -6.84 0.49
CA TRP A 14 -7.05 -5.47 0.95
C TRP A 14 -8.18 -4.72 0.24
N SER A 15 -9.29 -4.50 0.93
CA SER A 15 -10.33 -3.58 0.48
C SER A 15 -9.72 -2.20 0.30
N ASP A 16 -10.28 -1.40 -0.61
CA ASP A 16 -9.78 -0.06 -0.88
C ASP A 16 -9.78 0.83 0.36
N GLU A 17 -10.80 0.69 1.22
CA GLU A 17 -10.84 1.34 2.54
C GLU A 17 -9.63 1.00 3.41
N ARG A 18 -9.22 -0.28 3.42
CA ARG A 18 -8.07 -0.72 4.22
C ARG A 18 -6.76 -0.21 3.62
N LYS A 19 -6.64 -0.20 2.29
CA LYS A 19 -5.47 0.40 1.60
C LYS A 19 -5.39 1.90 1.87
N LEU A 20 -6.52 2.61 1.85
CA LEU A 20 -6.61 4.03 2.16
C LEU A 20 -6.23 4.32 3.61
N ALA A 21 -6.70 3.52 4.56
CA ALA A 21 -6.30 3.65 5.97
C ALA A 21 -4.78 3.53 6.13
N ILE A 22 -4.17 2.51 5.51
CA ILE A 22 -2.71 2.33 5.54
C ILE A 22 -1.98 3.49 4.86
N MET A 23 -2.47 3.96 3.71
CA MET A 23 -1.86 5.11 3.04
C MET A 23 -2.03 6.41 3.84
N ALA A 24 -3.12 6.55 4.61
CA ALA A 24 -3.35 7.70 5.48
C ALA A 24 -2.40 7.70 6.69
N GLU A 25 -1.92 6.54 7.12
CA GLU A 25 -0.87 6.44 8.15
C GLU A 25 0.51 6.91 7.64
N VAL A 26 0.73 6.93 6.32
CA VAL A 26 1.99 7.42 5.74
C VAL A 26 2.11 8.92 5.98
N GLY A 27 3.17 9.34 6.67
CA GLY A 27 3.43 10.73 7.04
C GLY A 27 2.77 11.16 8.36
N VAL A 28 1.95 10.30 8.98
CA VAL A 28 1.49 10.51 10.36
C VAL A 28 2.66 10.26 11.30
N ASP A 29 2.87 11.18 12.24
CA ASP A 29 3.96 11.09 13.23
C ASP A 29 5.37 10.99 12.62
N GLY A 30 5.55 11.44 11.37
CA GLY A 30 6.81 11.30 10.64
C GLY A 30 7.09 9.89 10.11
N ALA A 31 6.12 8.97 10.19
CA ALA A 31 6.26 7.61 9.68
C ALA A 31 6.47 7.62 8.16
N SER A 32 7.57 7.01 7.70
CA SER A 32 7.82 6.89 6.26
C SER A 32 6.99 5.76 5.64
N VAL A 33 6.87 5.75 4.32
CA VAL A 33 6.30 4.64 3.54
C VAL A 33 6.93 3.30 3.94
N SER A 34 8.23 3.28 4.30
CA SER A 34 8.93 2.06 4.70
C SER A 34 8.52 1.59 6.09
N ASP A 35 8.28 2.51 7.02
CA ASP A 35 7.87 2.18 8.40
C ASP A 35 6.45 1.64 8.44
N VAL A 36 5.53 2.30 7.72
CA VAL A 36 4.15 1.84 7.57
C VAL A 36 4.11 0.49 6.85
N ALA A 37 4.91 0.31 5.80
CA ALA A 37 4.97 -0.97 5.11
C ALA A 37 5.40 -2.10 6.05
N ARG A 38 6.45 -1.89 6.85
CA ARG A 38 6.90 -2.87 7.86
C ARG A 38 5.84 -3.17 8.92
N ARG A 39 5.10 -2.17 9.39
CA ARG A 39 4.04 -2.33 10.40
C ARG A 39 2.88 -3.21 9.92
N HIS A 40 2.65 -3.26 8.60
CA HIS A 40 1.55 -4.04 8.01
C HIS A 40 2.03 -5.26 7.21
N ASP A 41 3.29 -5.67 7.36
CA ASP A 41 3.91 -6.77 6.61
C ASP A 41 3.81 -6.58 5.08
N LEU A 42 3.87 -5.33 4.65
CA LEU A 42 3.85 -4.93 3.24
C LEU A 42 5.25 -4.59 2.76
N THR A 43 5.44 -4.72 1.45
CA THR A 43 6.61 -4.18 0.77
C THR A 43 6.34 -2.73 0.36
N ARG A 44 7.37 -1.88 0.36
CA ARG A 44 7.31 -0.51 -0.20
C ARG A 44 6.68 -0.47 -1.59
N GLN A 45 6.89 -1.52 -2.39
CA GLN A 45 6.38 -1.62 -3.75
C GLN A 45 4.84 -1.73 -3.80
N HIS A 46 4.21 -2.39 -2.82
CA HIS A 46 2.75 -2.42 -2.71
C HIS A 46 2.16 -1.02 -2.49
N LEU A 47 2.76 -0.22 -1.60
CA LEU A 47 2.29 1.14 -1.32
C LEU A 47 2.45 2.06 -2.55
N TYR A 48 3.55 1.94 -3.28
CA TYR A 48 3.71 2.66 -4.55
C TYR A 48 2.67 2.25 -5.60
N GLN A 49 2.39 0.95 -5.74
CA GLN A 49 1.35 0.46 -6.64
C GLN A 49 -0.04 0.97 -6.24
N TRP A 50 -0.37 0.99 -4.95
CA TRP A 50 -1.63 1.55 -4.45
C TRP A 50 -1.73 3.03 -4.78
N ARG A 51 -0.69 3.84 -4.51
CA ARG A 51 -0.69 5.27 -4.82
C ARG A 51 -1.00 5.56 -6.29
N THR A 52 -0.42 4.78 -7.20
CA THR A 52 -0.68 4.89 -8.65
C THR A 52 -2.09 4.42 -9.02
N SER A 53 -2.59 3.34 -8.41
CA SER A 53 -3.97 2.85 -8.63
C SER A 53 -5.02 3.88 -8.16
N PHE A 54 -4.83 4.48 -6.98
CA PHE A 54 -5.72 5.52 -6.47
C PHE A 54 -5.66 6.81 -7.31
N ARG A 55 -4.47 7.20 -7.78
CA ARG A 55 -4.32 8.34 -8.68
C ARG A 55 -5.07 8.14 -10.00
N GLN A 56 -5.00 6.94 -10.58
CA GLN A 56 -5.75 6.61 -11.79
C GLN A 56 -7.27 6.64 -11.55
N ARG A 57 -7.73 6.10 -10.42
CA ARG A 57 -9.16 6.13 -10.05
C ARG A 57 -9.69 7.53 -9.78
N LEU A 58 -8.90 8.40 -9.15
CA LEU A 58 -9.29 9.79 -8.90
C LEU A 58 -9.25 10.64 -10.18
N SER A 59 -8.39 10.27 -11.14
CA SER A 59 -8.25 10.97 -12.42
C SER A 59 -9.21 10.48 -13.50
N SER A 60 -9.91 9.36 -13.30
CA SER A 60 -11.08 8.98 -14.09
C SER A 60 -12.31 9.51 -13.36
N PRO A 61 -12.87 10.67 -13.74
CA PRO A 61 -14.28 10.90 -13.46
C PRO A 61 -15.09 9.83 -14.20
N ASP A 62 -16.07 9.26 -13.53
CA ASP A 62 -17.14 8.46 -14.17
C ASP A 62 -17.85 9.31 -15.23
#